data_AF-A0A8T0ZFE6-F1
#
_entry.id   AF-A0A8T0ZFE6-F1
#
_cell.length_a   1.000
_cell.length_b   1.000
_cell.length_c   1.000
_cell.angle_alpha   90.00
_cell.angle_beta   90.00
_cell.angle_gamma   90.00
#
_symmetry.space_group_name_H-M   'P 1'
#
loop_
_entity.id
_entity.type
_entity.pdbx_description
1 polymer ?
#
loop_
_entity_poly.entity_id
_entity_poly.type
_entity_poly.pdbx_seq_one_letter_code
_entity_poly.pdbx_strand_id
1 'polypeptide(L)'
;MTPRYVWKTVRSDMAREDSQLLMEDMKVFIIVKSPLVPRSVCALTRPHKMQYQLLRRSSETCKAATPYDACQWLGKELTCQELNRVTITESGNHETFVREPRQPQVTPRLKDYGREMASQGLRPTRIRMNITRRFGLSEAEMPTLRQVQ
;
A
#
# COMPACT_ATOMS: atom_id res chain seq x y z
N MET A 1 2.69 -23.87 18.79
CA MET A 1 1.34 -23.81 18.18
C MET A 1 1.30 -22.66 17.19
N THR A 2 1.02 -22.92 15.92
CA THR A 2 0.77 -21.85 14.94
C THR A 2 -0.55 -21.16 15.32
N PRO A 3 -0.57 -19.83 15.53
CA PRO A 3 -1.81 -19.12 15.85
C PRO A 3 -2.84 -19.38 14.73
N ARG A 4 -4.01 -19.92 15.13
CA ARG A 4 -5.14 -20.12 14.23
C ARG A 4 -5.84 -18.77 14.01
N TYR A 5 -5.40 -18.05 12.99
CA TYR A 5 -6.08 -16.85 12.53
C TYR A 5 -7.38 -17.23 11.81
N VAL A 6 -8.48 -16.59 12.18
CA VAL A 6 -9.75 -16.68 11.45
C VAL A 6 -9.72 -15.63 10.36
N TRP A 7 -9.49 -16.06 9.13
CA TRP A 7 -9.43 -15.19 7.96
C TRP A 7 -10.82 -14.91 7.42
N LYS A 8 -11.18 -13.64 7.30
CA LYS A 8 -12.36 -13.16 6.61
C LYS A 8 -11.98 -12.68 5.21
N THR A 9 -12.71 -13.12 4.19
CA THR A 9 -12.52 -12.61 2.83
C THR A 9 -13.04 -11.19 2.73
N VAL A 10 -12.17 -10.26 2.33
CA VAL A 10 -12.53 -8.87 2.02
C VAL A 10 -13.03 -8.80 0.59
N ARG A 11 -12.20 -9.29 -0.34
CA ARG A 11 -12.51 -9.43 -1.76
C ARG A 11 -11.77 -10.64 -2.34
N SER A 12 -12.34 -11.24 -3.37
CA SER A 12 -11.77 -12.39 -4.06
C SER A 12 -11.81 -12.19 -5.57
N ASP A 13 -10.90 -12.84 -6.27
CA ASP A 13 -10.85 -12.90 -7.75
C ASP A 13 -10.75 -11.53 -8.46
N MET A 14 -10.12 -10.55 -7.79
CA MET A 14 -9.90 -9.22 -8.34
C MET A 14 -8.77 -9.21 -9.36
N ALA A 15 -8.84 -8.31 -10.34
CA ALA A 15 -7.66 -7.95 -11.12
C ALA A 15 -6.61 -7.30 -10.20
N ARG A 16 -5.33 -7.44 -10.55
CA ARG A 16 -4.23 -6.91 -9.73
C ARG A 16 -4.25 -5.38 -9.65
N GLU A 17 -4.70 -4.72 -10.69
CA GLU A 17 -4.79 -3.26 -10.75
C GLU A 17 -5.86 -2.76 -9.75
N ASP A 18 -7.02 -3.43 -9.72
CA ASP A 18 -8.08 -3.13 -8.75
C ASP A 18 -7.65 -3.46 -7.31
N SER A 19 -6.87 -4.54 -7.13
CA SER A 19 -6.35 -4.88 -5.81
C SER A 19 -5.37 -3.83 -5.31
N GLN A 20 -4.50 -3.29 -6.18
CA GLN A 20 -3.61 -2.18 -5.84
C GLN A 20 -4.38 -0.94 -5.38
N LEU A 21 -5.44 -0.56 -6.09
CA LEU A 21 -6.30 0.56 -5.68
C LEU A 21 -6.97 0.32 -4.32
N LEU A 22 -7.48 -0.89 -4.08
CA LEU A 22 -8.06 -1.24 -2.79
C LEU A 22 -7.02 -1.17 -1.67
N MET A 23 -5.80 -1.66 -1.93
CA MET A 23 -4.69 -1.67 -0.99
C MET A 23 -4.18 -0.25 -0.70
N GLU A 24 -4.20 0.65 -1.67
CA GLU A 24 -3.94 2.08 -1.48
C GLU A 24 -4.99 2.76 -0.59
N ASP A 25 -6.25 2.30 -0.62
CA ASP A 25 -7.31 2.81 0.27
C ASP A 25 -7.22 2.28 1.71
N MET A 26 -6.54 1.15 1.91
CA MET A 26 -6.30 0.60 3.25
C MET A 26 -5.34 1.46 4.08
N LYS A 27 -5.42 1.31 5.41
CA LYS A 27 -4.47 1.94 6.33
C LYS A 27 -3.05 1.46 6.05
N VAL A 28 -2.05 2.33 6.29
CA VAL A 28 -0.64 2.03 6.05
C VAL A 28 -0.23 0.69 6.69
N PHE A 29 0.31 -0.20 5.87
CA PHE A 29 0.77 -1.53 6.23
C PHE A 29 2.16 -1.80 5.63
N ILE A 30 2.83 -2.82 6.17
CA ILE A 30 4.07 -3.39 5.64
C ILE A 30 3.86 -4.85 5.23
N ILE A 31 4.59 -5.29 4.21
CA ILE A 31 4.68 -6.70 3.81
C ILE A 31 5.73 -7.36 4.70
N VAL A 32 5.30 -8.30 5.53
CA VAL A 32 6.18 -9.00 6.48
C VAL A 32 6.78 -10.24 5.87
N LYS A 33 6.02 -10.92 5.00
CA LYS A 33 6.44 -12.15 4.32
C LYS A 33 5.87 -12.18 2.92
N SER A 34 6.66 -12.61 1.95
CA SER A 34 6.25 -12.75 0.55
C SER A 34 6.70 -14.08 -0.09
N PRO A 35 6.41 -15.27 0.49
CA PRO A 35 6.76 -16.55 -0.11
C PRO A 35 5.88 -16.91 -1.33
N LEU A 36 6.45 -17.70 -2.23
CA LEU A 36 5.68 -18.44 -3.23
C LEU A 36 5.15 -19.73 -2.58
N VAL A 37 3.85 -19.94 -2.65
CA VAL A 37 3.18 -21.13 -2.10
C VAL A 37 2.51 -21.94 -3.20
N PRO A 38 2.46 -23.27 -3.09
CA PRO A 38 1.61 -24.08 -3.94
C PRO A 38 0.16 -23.62 -3.84
N ARG A 39 -0.56 -23.72 -4.95
CA ARG A 39 -1.96 -23.28 -5.06
C ARG A 39 -2.85 -23.86 -3.96
N SER A 40 -3.70 -23.00 -3.40
CA SER A 40 -4.82 -23.39 -2.53
C SER A 40 -6.22 -22.97 -3.03
N VAL A 41 -6.36 -21.95 -3.91
CA VAL A 41 -7.70 -21.33 -4.15
C VAL A 41 -8.01 -20.88 -5.59
N CYS A 42 -7.09 -20.97 -6.56
CA CYS A 42 -7.39 -20.58 -7.96
C CYS A 42 -8.43 -21.53 -8.64
N ALA A 43 -8.99 -21.19 -9.81
CA ALA A 43 -9.93 -22.02 -10.60
C ALA A 43 -9.27 -22.87 -11.70
N LEU A 44 -7.96 -22.72 -11.96
CA LEU A 44 -7.24 -23.52 -12.96
C LEU A 44 -7.27 -25.02 -12.60
N THR A 45 -6.70 -25.94 -13.36
CA THR A 45 -6.52 -27.35 -12.87
C THR A 45 -5.05 -27.71 -12.72
N ARG A 46 -4.18 -26.93 -13.38
CA ARG A 46 -2.74 -27.13 -13.37
C ARG A 46 -2.10 -26.61 -12.08
N PRO A 47 -1.12 -27.34 -11.51
CA PRO A 47 -0.27 -26.83 -10.43
C PRO A 47 0.44 -25.56 -10.89
N HIS A 48 0.38 -24.52 -10.07
CA HIS A 48 1.13 -23.28 -10.28
C HIS A 48 1.42 -22.64 -8.92
N LYS A 49 2.32 -21.66 -8.93
CA LYS A 49 2.74 -20.94 -7.73
C LYS A 49 1.82 -19.74 -7.52
N MET A 50 1.43 -19.51 -6.27
CA MET A 50 0.74 -18.29 -5.85
C MET A 50 1.69 -17.47 -4.98
N GLN A 51 1.69 -16.16 -5.19
CA GLN A 51 2.42 -15.24 -4.34
C GLN A 51 1.58 -14.98 -3.09
N TYR A 52 2.06 -15.44 -1.95
CA TYR A 52 1.43 -15.18 -0.66
C TYR A 52 2.13 -13.98 -0.03
N GLN A 53 1.37 -12.97 0.36
CA GLN A 53 1.86 -11.80 1.08
C GLN A 53 1.12 -11.65 2.41
N LEU A 54 1.89 -11.65 3.50
CA LEU A 54 1.37 -11.35 4.84
C LEU A 54 1.63 -9.89 5.15
N LEU A 55 0.58 -9.18 5.48
CA LEU A 55 0.56 -7.76 5.76
C LEU A 55 0.38 -7.54 7.26
N ARG A 56 1.15 -6.61 7.81
CA ARG A 56 0.91 -6.08 9.16
C ARG A 56 0.70 -4.59 9.09
N ARG A 57 -0.15 -4.09 9.96
CA ARG A 57 -0.33 -2.67 10.14
C ARG A 57 1.00 -2.01 10.54
N SER A 58 1.31 -0.87 9.93
CA SER A 58 2.44 -0.01 10.30
C SER A 58 2.05 1.45 10.55
N SER A 59 0.75 1.73 10.52
CA SER A 59 0.20 3.05 10.80
C SER A 59 0.60 3.54 12.23
N GLU A 60 0.70 4.85 12.44
CA GLU A 60 0.89 5.52 13.73
C GLU A 60 -0.44 5.81 14.45
N THR A 61 -1.58 5.99 13.77
CA THR A 61 -2.88 6.36 14.38
C THR A 61 -3.44 5.32 15.36
N CYS A 62 -3.59 4.06 14.97
CA CYS A 62 -3.84 2.97 15.92
C CYS A 62 -2.66 2.65 16.86
N LYS A 63 -1.44 3.18 16.67
CA LYS A 63 -0.37 3.07 17.69
C LYS A 63 -0.61 4.14 18.78
N ALA A 64 -1.08 5.32 18.38
CA ALA A 64 -1.53 6.35 19.31
C ALA A 64 -2.79 5.93 20.08
N ALA A 65 -3.70 5.19 19.43
CA ALA A 65 -4.92 4.68 20.08
C ALA A 65 -4.64 3.58 21.10
N THR A 66 -3.69 2.68 20.82
CA THR A 66 -3.22 1.67 21.76
C THR A 66 -1.70 1.71 21.87
N PRO A 67 -1.15 2.59 22.72
CA PRO A 67 0.31 2.73 22.88
C PRO A 67 0.98 1.48 23.43
N TYR A 68 0.24 0.69 24.21
CA TYR A 68 0.74 -0.46 24.95
C TYR A 68 0.46 -1.80 24.27
N ASP A 69 -0.50 -1.85 23.34
CA ASP A 69 -0.90 -3.07 22.62
C ASP A 69 -0.63 -2.97 21.12
N ALA A 70 -0.09 -4.06 20.56
CA ALA A 70 0.08 -4.17 19.13
C ALA A 70 -1.30 -4.37 18.46
N CYS A 71 -1.59 -3.57 17.44
CA CYS A 71 -2.80 -3.74 16.65
C CYS A 71 -2.89 -5.17 16.10
N GLN A 72 -4.02 -5.81 16.38
CA GLN A 72 -4.23 -7.22 16.07
C GLN A 72 -4.55 -7.49 14.59
N TRP A 73 -4.69 -6.44 13.77
CA TRP A 73 -5.02 -6.57 12.36
C TRP A 73 -3.88 -7.20 11.56
N LEU A 74 -4.26 -8.18 10.74
CA LEU A 74 -3.42 -8.86 9.77
C LEU A 74 -4.15 -8.90 8.43
N GLY A 75 -3.44 -8.51 7.38
CA GLY A 75 -3.90 -8.69 6.00
C GLY A 75 -3.17 -9.87 5.35
N LYS A 76 -3.84 -10.55 4.43
CA LYS A 76 -3.24 -11.55 3.57
C LYS A 76 -3.70 -11.31 2.15
N GLU A 77 -2.73 -11.14 1.26
CA GLU A 77 -2.93 -11.07 -0.18
C GLU A 77 -2.42 -12.36 -0.82
N LEU A 78 -3.24 -12.95 -1.68
CA LEU A 78 -2.91 -14.16 -2.43
C LEU A 78 -3.08 -13.87 -3.92
N THR A 79 -1.95 -13.86 -4.64
CA THR A 79 -1.91 -13.49 -6.06
C THR A 79 -1.55 -14.70 -6.91
N CYS A 80 -2.45 -15.08 -7.81
CA CYS A 80 -2.18 -16.07 -8.84
C CYS A 80 -1.24 -15.46 -9.89
N GLN A 81 -0.03 -16.00 -10.05
CA GLN A 81 0.93 -15.48 -11.03
C GLN A 81 0.51 -15.73 -12.48
N GLU A 82 -0.28 -16.78 -12.73
CA GLU A 82 -0.74 -17.14 -14.08
C GLU A 82 -1.91 -16.28 -14.54
N LEU A 83 -2.91 -16.09 -13.68
CA LEU A 83 -4.13 -15.35 -14.01
C LEU A 83 -4.05 -13.86 -13.65
N ASN A 84 -2.99 -13.45 -12.95
CA ASN A 84 -2.84 -12.12 -12.36
C ASN A 84 -4.05 -11.69 -11.52
N ARG A 85 -4.67 -12.66 -10.82
CA ARG A 85 -5.84 -12.45 -9.97
C ARG A 85 -5.52 -12.56 -8.50
N VAL A 86 -6.19 -11.72 -7.72
CA VAL A 86 -5.86 -11.43 -6.33
C VAL A 86 -7.05 -11.70 -5.42
N THR A 87 -6.79 -12.37 -4.31
CA THR A 87 -7.73 -12.51 -3.19
C THR A 87 -7.14 -11.88 -1.94
N ILE A 88 -7.88 -10.97 -1.33
CA ILE A 88 -7.48 -10.26 -0.11
C ILE A 88 -8.38 -10.74 1.03
N THR A 89 -7.75 -11.17 2.11
CA THR A 89 -8.41 -11.58 3.34
C THR A 89 -7.79 -10.88 4.52
N GLU A 90 -8.57 -10.60 5.56
CA GLU A 90 -8.12 -9.95 6.78
C GLU A 90 -8.42 -10.82 8.00
N SER A 91 -7.69 -10.60 9.08
CA SER A 91 -7.90 -11.22 10.39
C SER A 91 -7.66 -10.18 11.48
N GLY A 92 -8.44 -10.25 12.55
CA GLY A 92 -8.41 -9.27 13.63
C GLY A 92 -9.07 -7.94 13.21
N ASN A 93 -9.11 -7.00 14.15
CA ASN A 93 -9.73 -5.70 13.95
C ASN A 93 -8.69 -4.59 14.04
N HIS A 94 -8.93 -3.50 13.32
CA HIS A 94 -8.26 -2.24 13.61
C HIS A 94 -8.91 -1.60 14.85
N GLU A 95 -8.09 -1.18 15.80
CA GLU A 95 -8.50 -0.42 17.00
C GLU A 95 -9.17 0.91 16.64
N THR A 96 -8.76 1.53 15.53
CA THR A 96 -9.37 2.77 15.03
C THR A 96 -9.69 2.66 13.55
N PHE A 97 -10.78 3.28 13.13
CA PHE A 97 -11.12 3.49 11.71
C PHE A 97 -10.50 4.78 11.14
N VAL A 98 -9.89 5.61 11.99
CA VAL A 98 -9.31 6.91 11.63
C VAL A 98 -8.18 6.72 10.61
N ARG A 99 -8.37 7.22 9.38
CA ARG A 99 -7.35 7.19 8.34
C ARG A 99 -6.19 8.10 8.74
N GLU A 100 -4.98 7.69 8.42
CA GLU A 100 -3.83 8.59 8.57
C GLU A 100 -3.91 9.67 7.52
N PRO A 101 -3.52 10.92 7.83
CA PRO A 101 -3.14 11.86 6.80
C PRO A 101 -2.05 11.19 5.97
N ARG A 102 -2.36 10.85 4.71
CA ARG A 102 -1.36 10.28 3.82
C ARG A 102 -0.24 11.31 3.72
N GLN A 103 0.97 10.93 4.14
CA GLN A 103 2.14 11.76 3.84
C GLN A 103 2.16 11.98 2.32
N PRO A 104 2.58 13.15 1.83
CA PRO A 104 2.73 13.39 0.42
C PRO A 104 3.68 12.37 -0.21
N GLN A 105 3.09 11.33 -0.78
CA GLN A 105 3.84 10.38 -1.57
C GLN A 105 4.10 11.07 -2.89
N VAL A 106 5.38 11.34 -3.17
CA VAL A 106 5.80 11.84 -4.48
C VAL A 106 5.50 10.75 -5.51
N THR A 107 4.34 10.86 -6.15
CA THR A 107 3.88 9.93 -7.20
C THR A 107 4.92 9.87 -8.33
N PRO A 108 4.97 8.78 -9.11
CA PRO A 108 5.87 8.68 -10.26
C PRO A 108 5.78 9.89 -11.20
N ARG A 109 4.55 10.37 -11.47
CA ARG A 109 4.30 11.58 -12.28
C ARG A 109 4.91 12.85 -11.70
N LEU A 110 4.85 13.01 -10.37
CA LEU A 110 5.50 14.14 -9.68
C LEU A 110 7.02 14.07 -9.78
N LYS A 111 7.60 12.86 -9.71
CA LYS A 111 9.05 12.66 -9.89
C LYS A 111 9.50 12.94 -11.31
N ASP A 112 8.75 12.48 -12.32
CA ASP A 112 9.05 12.72 -13.73
C ASP A 112 9.05 14.21 -14.04
N TYR A 113 8.01 14.92 -13.59
CA TYR A 113 7.94 16.37 -13.77
C TYR A 113 9.04 17.10 -12.98
N GLY A 114 9.33 16.66 -11.75
CA GLY A 114 10.44 17.21 -10.97
C GLY A 114 11.79 17.10 -11.70
N ARG A 115 12.06 15.93 -12.30
CA ARG A 115 13.26 15.69 -13.12
C ARG A 115 13.27 16.56 -14.37
N GLU A 116 12.14 16.70 -15.07
CA GLU A 116 12.01 17.55 -16.25
C GLU A 116 12.38 19.00 -15.91
N MET A 117 11.81 19.55 -14.83
CA MET A 117 12.08 20.92 -14.39
C MET A 117 13.51 21.10 -13.88
N ALA A 118 14.09 20.07 -13.25
CA ALA A 118 15.50 20.07 -12.87
C ALA A 118 16.43 20.09 -14.10
N SER A 119 16.08 19.36 -15.16
CA SER A 119 16.84 19.36 -16.42
C SER A 119 16.83 20.73 -17.11
N GLN A 120 15.78 21.54 -16.86
CA GLN A 120 15.67 22.94 -17.29
C GLN A 120 16.44 23.91 -16.38
N GLY A 121 17.21 23.42 -15.40
CA GLY A 121 18.02 24.24 -14.51
C GLY A 121 17.23 24.99 -13.43
N LEU A 122 15.97 24.62 -13.19
CA LEU A 122 15.17 25.27 -12.16
C LEU A 122 15.63 24.88 -10.76
N ARG A 123 15.66 25.87 -9.87
CA ARG A 123 16.02 25.65 -8.46
C ARG A 123 14.95 24.80 -7.76
N PRO A 124 15.31 23.92 -6.81
CA PRO A 124 14.35 23.05 -6.11
C PRO A 124 13.13 23.77 -5.54
N THR A 125 13.29 24.99 -5.01
CA THR A 125 12.18 25.81 -4.52
C THR A 125 11.16 26.16 -5.61
N ARG A 126 11.64 26.47 -6.83
CA ARG A 126 10.77 26.75 -7.98
C ARG A 126 10.13 25.47 -8.51
N ILE A 127 10.86 24.36 -8.55
CA ILE A 127 10.30 23.06 -8.93
C ILE A 127 9.16 22.69 -7.98
N ARG A 128 9.35 22.84 -6.66
CA ARG A 128 8.31 22.59 -5.65
C ARG A 128 7.06 23.44 -5.90
N MET A 129 7.22 24.75 -6.13
CA MET A 129 6.08 25.64 -6.43
C MET A 129 5.36 25.27 -7.74
N ASN A 130 6.11 24.91 -8.79
CA ASN A 130 5.55 24.48 -10.06
C ASN A 130 4.79 23.16 -9.92
N ILE A 131 5.31 22.20 -9.16
CA ILE A 131 4.64 20.95 -8.81
C ILE A 131 3.31 21.24 -8.11
N THR A 132 3.32 22.07 -7.06
CA THR A 132 2.10 22.42 -6.31
C THR A 132 1.04 23.03 -7.23
N ARG A 133 1.44 23.96 -8.11
CA ARG A 133 0.52 24.62 -9.05
C ARG A 133 0.01 23.69 -10.14
N ARG A 134 0.87 22.86 -10.74
CA ARG A 134 0.52 21.98 -11.86
C ARG A 134 -0.39 20.82 -11.43
N PHE A 135 -0.22 20.33 -10.20
CA PHE A 135 -0.94 19.18 -9.67
C PHE A 135 -1.99 19.53 -8.61
N GLY A 136 -2.18 20.82 -8.29
CA GLY A 136 -3.20 21.27 -7.33
C GLY A 136 -3.00 20.73 -5.92
N LEU A 137 -1.74 20.52 -5.49
CA LEU A 137 -1.45 19.91 -4.19
C LEU A 137 -1.76 20.89 -3.04
N SER A 138 -2.36 20.38 -1.96
CA SER A 138 -2.52 21.15 -0.71
C SER A 138 -1.18 21.29 0.03
N GLU A 139 -1.10 22.18 1.03
CA GLU A 139 0.13 22.38 1.82
C GLU A 139 0.61 21.08 2.50
N ALA A 140 -0.33 20.27 2.95
CA ALA A 140 -0.09 18.96 3.56
C ALA A 140 0.43 17.92 2.55
N GLU A 141 0.21 18.14 1.26
CA GLU A 141 0.60 17.24 0.17
C GLU A 141 1.85 17.74 -0.58
N MET A 142 2.53 18.77 -0.06
CA MET A 142 3.71 19.30 -0.71
C MET A 142 4.94 18.40 -0.50
N PRO A 143 5.66 18.03 -1.57
CA PRO A 143 6.93 17.36 -1.42
C PRO A 143 7.94 18.28 -0.71
N THR A 144 8.67 17.72 0.23
CA THR A 144 9.78 18.39 0.92
C THR A 144 10.90 18.73 -0.07
N LEU A 145 11.71 19.74 0.23
CA LEU A 145 12.81 20.15 -0.68
C LEU A 145 13.80 19.00 -0.93
N ARG A 146 14.03 18.14 0.07
CA ARG A 146 14.88 16.94 -0.05
C ARG A 146 14.33 15.91 -1.05
N GLN A 147 13.02 15.89 -1.28
CA GLN A 147 12.39 14.98 -2.25
C GLN A 147 12.42 15.52 -3.69
N VAL A 148 12.82 16.78 -3.88
CA VAL A 148 12.89 17.49 -5.17
C VAL A 148 14.34 17.81 -5.57
N GLN A 149 15.31 17.49 -4.70
CA GLN A 149 16.75 17.50 -4.99
C GLN A 149 17.20 16.16 -5.56
#